data_AF-A0A969FG90-F1
#
_entry.id   AF-A0A969FG90-F1
#
_cell.length_a   1.000
_cell.length_b   1.000
_cell.length_c   1.000
_cell.angle_alpha   90.00
_cell.angle_beta   90.00
_cell.angle_gamma   90.00
#
_symmetry.space_group_name_H-M   'P 1'
#
loop_
_entity.id
_entity.type
_entity.pdbx_description
1 polymer ?
#
loop_
_entity_poly.entity_id
_entity_poly.type
_entity_poly.pdbx_seq_one_letter_code
_entity_poly.pdbx_strand_id
1 'polypeptide(L)'
;MGWLQRLFGREEEEKKQRARGGQTNQAAQGGVAAQAPATTQRQSSTQSIPPERVGLDGQYDESGLAKRVAAAFDDDSSLDDIETVYVAQTGGTVVLKGKAPNQQVLSKMATIAKGVRGASAVDTSQVTVG
;
A
#
# COMPACT_ATOMS: atom_id res chain seq x y z
N MET A 1 -4.37 -11.45 -13.67
CA MET A 1 -4.92 -10.21 -13.06
C MET A 1 -3.74 -9.51 -12.42
N GLY A 2 -3.42 -8.26 -12.80
CA GLY A 2 -2.24 -7.58 -12.26
C GLY A 2 -2.29 -7.36 -10.74
N TRP A 3 -1.13 -7.38 -10.10
CA TRP A 3 -0.85 -7.09 -8.71
C TRP A 3 -1.52 -5.82 -8.21
N LEU A 4 -1.39 -4.71 -8.95
CA LEU A 4 -1.99 -3.44 -8.55
C LEU A 4 -3.51 -3.54 -8.46
N GLN A 5 -4.13 -4.16 -9.47
CA GLN A 5 -5.57 -4.37 -9.52
C GLN A 5 -6.04 -5.36 -8.44
N ARG A 6 -5.25 -6.39 -8.15
CA ARG A 6 -5.56 -7.40 -7.12
C ARG A 6 -5.52 -6.81 -5.72
N LEU A 7 -4.50 -6.02 -5.42
CA LEU A 7 -4.27 -5.45 -4.09
C LEU A 7 -5.19 -4.26 -3.82
N PHE A 8 -5.35 -3.36 -4.79
CA PHE A 8 -6.04 -2.08 -4.58
C PHE A 8 -7.40 -1.99 -5.26
N GLY A 9 -7.69 -2.81 -6.27
CA GLY A 9 -8.98 -2.78 -6.96
C GLY A 9 -10.16 -3.19 -6.05
N ARG A 10 -9.93 -4.08 -5.08
CA ARG A 10 -10.95 -4.45 -4.08
C ARG A 10 -11.06 -3.46 -2.92
N GLU A 11 -9.97 -2.84 -2.51
CA GLU A 11 -9.99 -1.77 -1.50
C GLU A 11 -10.72 -0.52 -2.00
N GLU A 12 -10.61 -0.17 -3.28
CA GLU A 12 -11.39 0.95 -3.84
C GLU A 12 -12.89 0.65 -3.86
N GLU A 13 -13.29 -0.57 -4.19
CA GLU A 13 -14.69 -0.99 -4.10
C GLU A 13 -15.18 -1.06 -2.66
N GLU A 14 -14.39 -1.58 -1.71
CA GLU A 14 -14.76 -1.62 -0.30
C GLU A 14 -14.77 -0.23 0.33
N LYS A 15 -13.83 0.65 -0.01
CA LYS A 15 -13.81 2.06 0.42
C LYS A 15 -14.99 2.81 -0.17
N LYS A 16 -15.37 2.55 -1.42
CA LYS A 16 -16.56 3.12 -2.07
C LYS A 16 -17.86 2.53 -1.50
N GLN A 17 -17.87 1.27 -1.06
CA GLN A 17 -18.99 0.62 -0.37
C GLN A 17 -19.10 1.05 1.09
N ARG A 18 -18.00 1.26 1.83
CA ARG A 18 -18.00 1.86 3.18
C ARG A 18 -18.37 3.35 3.13
N ALA A 19 -17.92 4.08 2.11
CA ALA A 19 -18.36 5.47 1.87
C ALA A 19 -19.86 5.55 1.52
N ARG A 20 -20.45 4.48 0.96
CA ARG A 20 -21.88 4.42 0.60
C ARG A 20 -22.75 3.68 1.65
N GLY A 21 -22.14 2.92 2.56
CA GLY A 21 -22.80 2.13 3.62
C GLY A 21 -22.61 2.68 5.03
N GLY A 22 -21.85 3.76 5.21
CA GLY A 22 -21.66 4.44 6.49
C GLY A 22 -22.55 5.68 6.65
N GLN A 23 -23.87 5.55 6.50
CA GLN A 23 -24.83 6.62 6.83
C GLN A 23 -25.78 6.20 7.94
N THR A 24 -25.26 6.16 9.16
CA THR A 24 -25.98 6.31 10.44
C THR A 24 -24.90 6.32 11.52
N ASN A 25 -24.44 7.47 12.01
CA ASN A 25 -25.18 8.23 13.01
C ASN A 25 -24.71 9.70 12.99
N GLN A 26 -25.57 10.61 12.54
CA GLN A 26 -25.45 12.04 12.84
C GLN A 26 -26.49 12.36 13.91
N ALA A 27 -26.05 12.56 15.14
CA ALA A 27 -26.76 13.39 16.11
C ALA A 27 -25.83 13.86 17.23
N ALA A 28 -25.94 15.17 17.50
CA ALA A 28 -25.56 15.87 18.72
C ALA A 28 -24.08 16.31 18.91
N GLN A 29 -23.91 17.58 18.54
CA GLN A 29 -23.00 18.61 19.03
C GLN A 29 -22.70 18.54 20.54
N GLY A 30 -21.46 18.88 20.93
CA GLY A 30 -21.10 19.26 22.31
C GLY A 30 -19.61 19.02 22.60
N GLY A 31 -18.81 20.09 22.64
CA GLY A 31 -17.35 20.01 22.73
C GLY A 31 -16.83 19.47 24.07
N VAL A 32 -15.62 18.88 24.04
CA VAL A 32 -14.37 19.42 24.61
C VAL A 32 -13.22 18.46 24.29
N ALA A 33 -12.10 19.03 23.84
CA ALA A 33 -10.73 18.52 23.89
C ALA A 33 -10.48 16.99 23.86
N ALA A 34 -10.15 16.45 22.69
CA ALA A 34 -9.17 15.37 22.56
C ALA A 34 -8.61 15.36 21.12
N GLN A 35 -7.29 15.30 21.03
CA GLN A 35 -6.48 15.61 19.87
C GLN A 35 -6.66 14.56 18.76
N ALA A 36 -7.17 14.99 17.61
CA ALA A 36 -7.00 14.28 16.35
C ALA A 36 -6.76 15.33 15.26
N PRO A 37 -5.61 15.37 14.57
CA PRO A 37 -5.52 16.13 13.35
C PRO A 37 -6.06 15.25 12.22
N ALA A 38 -7.37 15.33 11.98
CA ALA A 38 -7.92 15.05 10.67
C ALA A 38 -7.86 16.34 9.83
N THR A 39 -7.16 16.24 8.70
CA THR A 39 -7.35 17.03 7.48
C THR A 39 -7.29 18.55 7.56
N THR A 40 -6.15 19.13 7.18
CA THR A 40 -6.01 20.14 6.11
C THR A 40 -4.64 20.80 6.24
N GLN A 41 -3.73 20.44 5.34
CA GLN A 41 -2.74 21.39 4.82
C GLN A 41 -2.44 21.01 3.38
N ARG A 42 -3.25 21.57 2.46
CA ARG A 42 -2.73 22.00 1.16
C ARG A 42 -1.72 23.12 1.45
N GLN A 43 -0.49 22.73 1.70
CA GLN A 43 0.70 23.57 1.66
C GLN A 43 1.64 22.79 0.74
N SER A 44 2.02 23.21 -0.46
CA SER A 44 2.71 24.48 -0.76
C SER A 44 3.74 24.85 0.30
N SER A 45 4.35 23.87 0.95
CA SER A 45 5.73 23.96 1.40
C SER A 45 6.55 23.14 0.43
N THR A 46 7.77 23.60 0.16
CA THR A 46 8.83 22.85 -0.52
C THR A 46 9.26 21.61 0.29
N GLN A 47 8.38 21.05 1.14
CA GLN A 47 8.53 19.75 1.79
C GLN A 47 8.23 18.68 0.75
N SER A 48 9.29 18.10 0.22
CA SER A 48 9.22 16.89 -0.59
C SER A 48 8.28 15.88 0.08
N ILE A 49 7.28 15.42 -0.66
CA ILE A 49 6.46 14.28 -0.28
C ILE A 49 7.42 13.14 0.11
N PRO A 50 7.28 12.53 1.30
CA PRO A 50 8.13 11.41 1.68
C PRO A 50 8.10 10.36 0.58
N PRO A 51 9.25 9.80 0.16
CA PRO A 51 9.32 8.95 -1.02
C PRO A 51 8.38 7.73 -0.91
N GLU A 52 8.10 7.23 0.29
CA GLU A 52 7.15 6.16 0.59
C GLU A 52 5.66 6.56 0.48
N ARG A 53 5.38 7.87 0.42
CA ARG A 53 4.05 8.48 0.26
C ARG A 53 3.80 9.03 -1.14
N VAL A 54 4.78 8.99 -2.03
CA VAL A 54 4.55 9.33 -3.44
C VAL A 54 3.66 8.24 -4.06
N GLY A 55 2.68 8.57 -4.88
CA GLY A 55 1.84 7.64 -5.65
C GLY A 55 2.49 7.21 -6.96
N LEU A 56 1.72 6.56 -7.83
CA LEU A 56 2.15 6.25 -9.21
C LEU A 56 2.15 7.48 -10.12
N ASP A 57 1.26 8.43 -9.83
CA ASP A 57 1.10 9.72 -10.51
C ASP A 57 2.01 10.83 -9.95
N GLY A 58 2.86 10.49 -8.98
CA GLY A 58 3.73 11.45 -8.29
C GLY A 58 3.03 12.28 -7.21
N GLN A 59 1.73 12.07 -6.95
CA GLN A 59 0.99 12.78 -5.91
C GLN A 59 1.14 12.10 -4.55
N TYR A 60 0.59 12.71 -3.50
CA TYR A 60 0.55 12.08 -2.18
C TYR A 60 -0.48 10.93 -2.16
N ASP A 61 -0.05 9.74 -1.74
CA ASP A 61 -0.86 8.54 -1.64
C ASP A 61 -0.52 7.76 -0.36
N GLU A 62 -1.57 7.43 0.41
CA GLU A 62 -1.46 6.65 1.64
C GLU A 62 -1.04 5.19 1.45
N SER A 63 -1.00 4.70 0.21
CA SER A 63 -0.46 3.39 -0.17
C SER A 63 0.52 3.52 -1.33
N GLY A 64 1.15 4.70 -1.47
CA GLY A 64 1.95 5.04 -2.64
C GLY A 64 3.13 4.11 -2.92
N LEU A 65 3.90 3.74 -1.89
CA LEU A 65 4.98 2.75 -2.04
C LEU A 65 4.42 1.37 -2.39
N ALA A 66 3.39 0.88 -1.68
CA ALA A 66 2.81 -0.43 -1.98
C ALA A 66 2.25 -0.52 -3.41
N LYS A 67 1.62 0.56 -3.91
CA LYS A 67 1.16 0.66 -5.30
C LYS A 67 2.32 0.59 -6.29
N ARG A 68 3.42 1.30 -6.03
CA ARG A 68 4.62 1.19 -6.89
C ARG A 68 5.28 -0.18 -6.84
N VAL A 69 5.32 -0.82 -5.68
CA VAL A 69 5.83 -2.19 -5.55
C VAL A 69 4.96 -3.16 -6.33
N ALA A 70 3.64 -3.03 -6.23
CA ALA A 70 2.70 -3.84 -7.00
C ALA A 70 2.90 -3.62 -8.51
N ALA A 71 3.03 -2.37 -8.96
CA ALA A 71 3.33 -2.07 -10.36
C ALA A 71 4.68 -2.65 -10.82
N ALA A 72 5.72 -2.57 -9.98
CA ALA A 72 7.02 -3.17 -10.28
C ALA A 72 6.99 -4.70 -10.32
N PHE A 73 6.05 -5.35 -9.62
CA PHE A 73 5.80 -6.78 -9.75
C PHE A 73 5.03 -7.11 -11.03
N ASP A 74 4.10 -6.25 -11.45
CA ASP A 74 3.40 -6.37 -12.74
C ASP A 74 4.34 -6.22 -13.94
N ASP A 75 5.44 -5.48 -13.80
CA ASP A 75 6.46 -5.36 -14.86
C ASP A 75 7.30 -6.66 -15.02
N ASP A 76 7.27 -7.57 -14.04
CA ASP A 76 8.03 -8.82 -14.06
C ASP A 76 7.12 -10.02 -14.31
N SER A 77 7.09 -10.48 -15.56
CA SER A 77 6.22 -11.58 -16.00
C SER A 77 6.44 -12.91 -15.26
N SER A 78 7.54 -13.09 -14.54
CA SER A 78 7.75 -14.30 -13.71
C SER A 78 6.96 -14.29 -12.39
N LEU A 79 6.37 -13.14 -12.04
CA LEU A 79 5.58 -12.96 -10.82
C LEU A 79 4.07 -12.91 -11.08
N ASP A 80 3.64 -12.88 -12.34
CA ASP A 80 2.23 -12.75 -12.74
C ASP A 80 1.35 -13.89 -12.23
N ASP A 81 1.90 -15.11 -12.18
CA ASP A 81 1.18 -16.31 -11.75
C ASP A 81 1.09 -16.45 -10.21
N ILE A 82 1.70 -15.52 -9.45
CA ILE A 82 1.73 -15.59 -7.99
C ILE A 82 0.53 -14.83 -7.44
N GLU A 83 -0.52 -15.59 -7.14
CA GLU A 83 -1.76 -15.03 -6.59
C GLU A 83 -1.84 -15.12 -5.06
N THR A 84 -0.88 -15.81 -4.45
CA THR A 84 -0.88 -16.21 -3.03
C THR A 84 -0.01 -15.32 -2.15
N VAL A 85 0.72 -14.38 -2.72
CA VAL A 85 1.48 -13.37 -1.97
C VAL A 85 0.78 -12.01 -2.08
N TYR A 86 0.84 -11.23 -1.01
CA TYR A 86 0.24 -9.92 -0.89
C TYR A 86 1.30 -8.90 -0.48
N VAL A 87 1.17 -7.67 -0.96
CA VAL A 87 2.05 -6.55 -0.62
C VAL A 87 1.31 -5.62 0.32
N ALA A 88 1.88 -5.38 1.49
CA ALA A 88 1.44 -4.36 2.42
C ALA A 88 2.57 -3.35 2.65
N GLN A 89 2.21 -2.18 3.17
CA GLN A 89 3.15 -1.14 3.54
C GLN A 89 2.90 -0.69 4.98
N THR A 90 3.98 -0.49 5.71
CA THR A 90 3.99 0.17 7.01
C THR A 90 5.08 1.25 7.00
N GLY A 91 4.70 2.49 6.73
CA GLY A 91 5.67 3.58 6.53
C GLY A 91 6.60 3.28 5.36
N GLY A 92 7.92 3.37 5.55
CA GLY A 92 8.93 3.01 4.54
C GLY A 92 9.19 1.50 4.40
N THR A 93 8.51 0.64 5.17
CA THR A 93 8.71 -0.81 5.14
C THR A 93 7.65 -1.49 4.29
N VAL A 94 8.09 -2.29 3.33
CA VAL A 94 7.22 -3.17 2.54
C VAL A 94 7.10 -4.49 3.28
N VAL A 95 5.88 -4.95 3.54
CA VAL A 95 5.61 -6.23 4.21
C VAL A 95 5.00 -7.18 3.19
N LEU A 96 5.73 -8.23 2.84
CA LEU A 96 5.23 -9.31 1.99
C LEU A 96 4.55 -10.35 2.89
N LYS A 97 3.36 -10.80 2.49
CA LYS A 97 2.52 -11.72 3.26
C LYS A 97 1.99 -12.84 2.38
N GLY A 98 1.72 -14.02 2.95
CA GLY A 98 1.05 -15.11 2.26
C GLY A 98 1.99 -16.28 1.94
N LYS A 99 1.83 -16.89 0.76
CA LYS A 99 2.59 -18.10 0.37
C LYS A 99 3.35 -17.89 -0.93
N ALA A 100 4.67 -17.98 -0.90
CA ALA A 100 5.51 -17.95 -2.09
C ALA A 100 5.79 -19.39 -2.57
N PRO A 101 5.79 -19.65 -3.88
CA PRO A 101 5.97 -21.01 -4.41
C PRO A 101 7.37 -21.58 -4.12
N ASN A 102 8.39 -20.73 -4.03
CA ASN A 102 9.75 -21.13 -3.69
C ASN A 102 10.56 -19.92 -3.16
N GLN A 103 11.74 -20.21 -2.60
CA GLN A 103 12.61 -19.18 -2.03
C GLN A 103 13.19 -18.24 -3.10
N GLN A 104 13.41 -18.71 -4.33
CA GLN A 104 13.96 -17.87 -5.41
C GLN A 104 12.98 -16.76 -5.78
N VAL A 105 11.69 -17.10 -5.89
CA VAL A 105 10.60 -16.16 -6.11
C VAL A 105 10.52 -15.15 -4.97
N LEU A 106 10.52 -15.59 -3.71
CA LEU A 106 10.49 -14.68 -2.57
C LEU A 106 11.68 -13.72 -2.56
N SER A 107 12.90 -14.21 -2.82
CA SER A 107 14.10 -13.39 -2.90
C SER A 107 14.02 -12.38 -4.06
N LYS A 108 13.45 -12.78 -5.20
CA LYS A 108 13.23 -11.89 -6.35
C LYS A 108 12.25 -10.76 -6.02
N MET A 109 11.10 -11.10 -5.44
CA MET A 109 10.10 -10.13 -4.98
C MET A 109 10.71 -9.15 -3.97
N ALA A 110 11.50 -9.64 -3.01
CA ALA A 110 12.17 -8.79 -2.04
C ALA A 110 13.20 -7.85 -2.70
N THR A 111 13.90 -8.31 -3.73
CA THR A 111 14.88 -7.51 -4.48
C THR A 111 14.19 -6.39 -5.25
N ILE A 112 13.11 -6.72 -5.97
CA ILE A 112 12.32 -5.72 -6.71
C ILE A 112 11.73 -4.70 -5.75
N ALA A 113 11.13 -5.14 -4.64
CA ALA A 113 10.56 -4.25 -3.62
C ALA A 113 11.59 -3.31 -3.00
N LYS A 114 12.82 -3.79 -2.74
CA LYS A 114 13.94 -2.94 -2.27
C LYS A 114 14.41 -1.92 -3.31
N GLY A 115 14.29 -2.25 -4.60
CA GLY A 115 14.62 -1.35 -5.70
C GLY A 115 13.64 -0.19 -5.87
N VAL A 116 12.45 -0.28 -5.28
CA VAL A 116 11.44 0.77 -5.39
C VAL A 116 11.82 1.97 -4.52
N ARG A 117 11.83 3.15 -5.15
CA ARG A 117 12.09 4.43 -4.47
C ARG A 117 11.17 4.60 -3.25
N GLY A 118 11.76 4.81 -2.08
CA GLY A 118 11.03 4.98 -0.81
C GLY A 118 10.91 3.70 0.03
N ALA A 119 11.28 2.53 -0.50
CA ALA A 119 11.45 1.34 0.31
C ALA A 119 12.73 1.46 1.15
N SER A 120 12.56 1.54 2.46
CA SER A 120 13.68 1.50 3.43
C SER A 120 13.97 0.08 3.88
N ALA A 121 12.94 -0.76 3.98
CA ALA A 121 13.06 -2.15 4.38
C ALA A 121 12.00 -3.01 3.69
N VAL A 122 12.30 -4.31 3.60
CA VAL A 122 11.34 -5.32 3.14
C VAL A 122 11.29 -6.43 4.18
N ASP A 123 10.11 -6.66 4.74
CA ASP A 123 9.82 -7.71 5.68
C ASP A 123 9.15 -8.88 4.96
N THR A 124 9.78 -10.05 5.01
CA THR A 124 9.29 -11.30 4.44
C THR A 124 8.87 -12.31 5.52
N SER A 125 8.87 -11.92 6.79
CA SER A 125 8.60 -12.83 7.93
C SER A 125 7.19 -13.40 7.92
N GLN A 126 6.27 -12.75 7.19
CA GLN A 126 4.88 -13.19 7.02
C GLN A 126 4.66 -13.96 5.71
N VAL A 127 5.73 -14.34 5.00
CA VAL A 127 5.66 -15.22 3.84
C VAL A 127 6.08 -16.63 4.22
N THR A 128 5.23 -17.60 3.91
CA THR A 128 5.58 -19.01 3.98
C THR A 128 6.03 -19.49 2.60
N VAL A 129 7.11 -20.27 2.53
CA VAL A 129 7.58 -20.86 1.26
C VAL A 129 7.06 -22.28 1.14
N GLY A 130 6.47 -22.63 -0.01
CA GLY A 130 6.19 -24.02 -0.42
C GLY A 130 4.89 -24.19 -1.17
#